data_AF-A0A4S4L4Y8-F1
#
_entry.id   AF-A0A4S4L4Y8-F1
#
_cell.length_a   1.000
_cell.length_b   1.000
_cell.length_c   1.000
_cell.angle_alpha   90.00
_cell.angle_beta   90.00
_cell.angle_gamma   90.00
#
_symmetry.space_group_name_H-M   'P 1'
#
loop_
_entity.id
_entity.type
_entity.pdbx_description
1 polymer ?
#
loop_
_entity_poly.entity_id
_entity_poly.type
_entity_poly.pdbx_seq_one_letter_code
_entity_poly.pdbx_strand_id
1 'polypeptide(L)'
;MGFATIIISAVGIVYDYFGYGGEKFLYGLWGLWWVDVALSLVICFGQLHVMFTRQTHEISVMTTVWLLPIVTLIVASAAGGVVAQALVPIDTSRVCLTLAVCMALVTIGITLAIAIFTIYLQRLIVHGLPEGITIFSAFLPLGPLGQSGYSFLLLGEICRDMFPLQGDSISNIFMNEMTPHVLYTLAWVTSFALWSFATCWLLLALLALGDVLTKNTLPFKITFWGMIFPNGVYANLTIQLGDSIDSRILRVWGAIYAVFTFCLWLFAMYRTLPSIWDGSIFEAPCLTKPEQAELMGEDPVQESIHSIPPSPVRRVCRLSAGAGVGSGSEMPEKMIPS
;
A
#
# COMPACT_ATOMS: atom_id res chain seq x y z
N MET A 1 8.81 -5.66 -5.96
CA MET A 1 8.20 -4.37 -6.41
C MET A 1 8.96 -3.81 -7.60
N GLY A 2 10.10 -3.13 -7.42
CA GLY A 2 10.84 -2.53 -8.55
C GLY A 2 11.33 -3.54 -9.58
N PHE A 3 11.82 -4.70 -9.14
CA PHE A 3 12.25 -5.78 -10.04
C PHE A 3 11.10 -6.34 -10.89
N ALA A 4 9.95 -6.64 -10.28
CA ALA A 4 8.72 -6.99 -10.99
C ALA A 4 8.30 -5.93 -12.03
N THR A 5 8.42 -4.63 -11.72
CA THR A 5 8.14 -3.57 -12.69
C THR A 5 9.08 -3.62 -13.88
N ILE A 6 10.37 -3.88 -13.66
CA ILE A 6 11.34 -4.06 -14.75
C ILE A 6 10.95 -5.24 -15.64
N ILE A 7 10.50 -6.36 -15.06
CA ILE A 7 10.01 -7.53 -15.82
C ILE A 7 8.78 -7.14 -16.66
N ILE A 8 7.79 -6.49 -16.05
CA ILE A 8 6.56 -6.02 -16.74
C ILE A 8 6.92 -5.09 -17.90
N SER A 9 7.80 -4.11 -17.67
CA SER A 9 8.25 -3.18 -18.72
C SER A 9 9.07 -3.89 -19.80
N ALA A 10 9.87 -4.89 -19.46
CA ALA A 10 10.63 -5.67 -20.43
C ALA A 10 9.70 -6.48 -21.36
N VAL A 11 8.63 -7.08 -20.82
CA VAL A 11 7.60 -7.71 -21.66
C VAL A 11 6.88 -6.67 -22.52
N GLY A 12 6.24 -5.68 -21.90
CA GLY A 12 5.35 -4.76 -22.64
C GLY A 12 6.07 -3.82 -23.60
N ILE A 13 7.28 -3.35 -23.27
CA ILE A 13 8.02 -2.39 -24.11
C ILE A 13 8.97 -3.12 -25.06
N VAL A 14 9.86 -3.98 -24.53
CA VAL A 14 10.93 -4.57 -25.35
C VAL A 14 10.40 -5.70 -26.22
N TYR A 15 9.58 -6.59 -25.67
CA TYR A 15 9.03 -7.72 -26.40
C TYR A 15 7.80 -7.34 -27.23
N ASP A 16 6.73 -6.81 -26.61
CA ASP A 16 5.46 -6.56 -27.32
C ASP A 16 5.53 -5.36 -28.28
N TYR A 17 6.04 -4.21 -27.82
CA TYR A 17 6.06 -2.98 -28.64
C TYR A 17 7.19 -2.98 -29.68
N PHE A 18 8.42 -3.33 -29.28
CA PHE A 18 9.57 -3.34 -30.20
C PHE A 18 9.80 -4.67 -30.93
N GLY A 19 9.14 -5.77 -30.52
CA GLY A 19 9.28 -7.07 -31.18
C GLY A 19 10.66 -7.71 -31.00
N TYR A 20 11.39 -7.38 -29.93
CA TYR A 20 12.80 -7.78 -29.74
C TYR A 20 12.98 -8.96 -28.78
N GLY A 21 14.01 -9.77 -29.01
CA GLY A 21 14.46 -10.83 -28.08
C GLY A 21 13.88 -12.24 -28.31
N GLY A 22 12.69 -12.34 -28.90
CA GLY A 22 12.03 -13.62 -29.23
C GLY A 22 11.77 -14.53 -28.03
N GLU A 23 11.55 -15.82 -28.27
CA GLU A 23 11.16 -16.79 -27.22
C GLU A 23 12.21 -16.94 -26.11
N LYS A 24 13.51 -16.89 -26.46
CA LYS A 24 14.60 -17.01 -25.48
C LYS A 24 14.58 -15.88 -24.46
N PHE A 25 14.22 -14.67 -24.90
CA PHE A 25 14.07 -13.52 -24.01
C PHE A 25 12.91 -13.72 -23.05
N LEU A 26 11.75 -14.17 -23.54
CA LEU A 26 10.60 -14.49 -22.68
C LEU A 26 10.90 -15.59 -21.67
N TYR A 27 11.61 -16.66 -22.06
CA TYR A 27 12.03 -17.68 -21.10
C TYR A 27 13.03 -17.15 -20.06
N GLY A 28 13.90 -16.21 -20.45
CA GLY A 28 14.76 -15.49 -19.53
C GLY A 28 13.96 -14.66 -18.51
N LEU A 29 12.98 -13.89 -18.98
CA LEU A 29 12.08 -13.11 -18.12
C LEU A 29 11.23 -13.99 -17.20
N TRP A 30 10.78 -15.15 -17.69
CA TRP A 30 10.08 -16.14 -16.88
C TRP A 30 10.97 -16.74 -15.79
N GLY A 31 12.24 -17.02 -16.09
CA GLY A 31 13.22 -17.43 -15.08
C GLY A 31 13.48 -16.35 -14.02
N LEU A 32 13.60 -15.08 -14.44
CA LEU A 32 13.74 -13.94 -13.54
C LEU A 32 12.48 -13.73 -12.68
N TRP A 33 11.31 -13.97 -13.24
CA TRP A 33 10.06 -13.91 -12.49
C TRP A 33 10.01 -14.92 -11.34
N TRP A 34 10.53 -16.14 -11.51
CA TRP A 34 10.64 -17.09 -10.39
C TRP A 34 11.55 -16.60 -9.26
N VAL A 35 12.61 -15.86 -9.59
CA VAL A 35 13.45 -15.20 -8.58
C VAL A 35 12.65 -14.12 -7.84
N ASP A 36 11.85 -13.32 -8.55
CA ASP A 36 10.94 -12.33 -7.94
C ASP A 36 9.90 -12.99 -7.03
N VAL A 37 9.33 -14.13 -7.43
CA VAL A 37 8.41 -14.92 -6.60
C VAL A 37 9.09 -15.40 -5.32
N ALA A 38 10.27 -16.02 -5.42
CA ALA A 38 10.99 -16.51 -4.26
C ALA A 38 11.33 -15.38 -3.28
N LEU A 39 11.83 -14.25 -3.80
CA LEU A 39 12.15 -13.08 -3.00
C LEU A 39 10.90 -12.47 -2.35
N SER A 40 9.79 -12.39 -3.08
CA SER A 40 8.52 -11.87 -2.57
C SER A 40 7.97 -12.73 -1.43
N LEU A 41 8.07 -14.06 -1.54
CA LEU A 41 7.69 -14.99 -0.46
C LEU A 41 8.56 -14.78 0.78
N VAL A 42 9.88 -14.70 0.60
CA VAL A 42 10.83 -14.45 1.70
C VAL A 42 10.54 -13.12 2.38
N ILE A 43 10.30 -12.06 1.61
CA ILE A 43 9.99 -10.73 2.17
C ILE A 43 8.65 -10.76 2.91
N CYS A 44 7.59 -11.26 2.28
CA CYS A 44 6.26 -11.26 2.88
C CYS A 44 6.24 -12.05 4.19
N PHE A 45 6.62 -13.34 4.16
CA PHE A 45 6.55 -14.18 5.34
C PHE A 45 7.66 -13.88 6.35
N GLY A 46 8.87 -13.53 5.88
CA GLY A 46 9.96 -13.15 6.75
C GLY A 46 9.67 -11.87 7.54
N GLN A 47 9.16 -10.82 6.89
CA GLN A 47 8.78 -9.59 7.59
C GLN A 47 7.61 -9.80 8.54
N LEU A 48 6.56 -10.52 8.12
CA LEU A 48 5.44 -10.84 9.03
C LEU A 48 5.93 -11.63 10.26
N HIS A 49 6.81 -12.60 10.08
CA HIS A 49 7.38 -13.36 11.19
C HIS A 49 8.20 -12.47 12.14
N VAL A 50 9.00 -11.55 11.60
CA VAL A 50 9.76 -10.57 12.40
C VAL A 50 8.82 -9.62 13.15
N MET A 51 7.74 -9.15 12.51
CA MET A 51 6.71 -8.34 13.15
C MET A 51 6.06 -9.07 14.34
N PHE A 52 5.83 -10.38 14.23
CA PHE A 52 5.24 -11.18 15.31
C PHE A 52 6.21 -11.50 16.46
N THR A 53 7.52 -11.61 16.18
CA THR A 53 8.47 -12.19 17.14
C THR A 53 9.49 -11.21 17.70
N ARG A 54 9.81 -10.13 16.97
CA ARG A 54 10.92 -9.23 17.29
C ARG A 54 10.51 -7.76 17.39
N GLN A 55 9.31 -7.40 16.93
CA GLN A 55 8.84 -6.01 16.95
C GLN A 55 7.66 -5.86 17.88
N THR A 56 7.63 -4.75 18.61
CA THR A 56 6.49 -4.32 19.41
C THR A 56 5.72 -3.27 18.62
N HIS A 57 4.41 -3.44 18.49
CA HIS A 57 3.56 -2.57 17.70
C HIS A 57 2.39 -2.04 18.51
N GLU A 58 2.17 -0.72 18.43
CA GLU A 58 0.98 -0.08 18.98
C GLU A 58 0.01 0.27 17.87
N ILE A 59 -1.29 0.05 18.11
CA ILE A 59 -2.35 0.29 17.11
C ILE A 59 -2.52 1.80 16.83
N SER A 60 -2.26 2.66 17.83
CA SER A 60 -2.34 4.12 17.72
C SER A 60 -1.42 4.68 16.61
N VAL A 61 -0.21 4.13 16.47
CA VAL A 61 0.80 4.53 15.49
C VAL A 61 0.83 3.66 14.24
N MET A 62 -0.08 2.67 14.14
CA MET A 62 -0.18 1.82 12.96
C MET A 62 -0.46 2.65 11.72
N THR A 63 0.33 2.41 10.67
CA THR A 63 0.11 2.97 9.34
C THR A 63 -0.05 1.86 8.33
N THR A 64 -0.56 2.21 7.15
CA THR A 64 -0.69 1.32 5.99
C THR A 64 0.65 0.83 5.44
N VAL A 65 1.79 1.25 5.99
CA VAL A 65 3.13 0.71 5.71
C VAL A 65 3.20 -0.80 5.99
N TRP A 66 2.37 -1.32 6.91
CA TRP A 66 2.30 -2.76 7.18
C TRP A 66 1.85 -3.59 5.97
N LEU A 67 1.29 -2.97 4.94
CA LEU A 67 0.93 -3.63 3.69
C LEU A 67 2.14 -3.89 2.80
N LEU A 68 3.25 -3.16 2.95
CA LEU A 68 4.39 -3.24 2.03
C LEU A 68 4.94 -4.65 1.83
N PRO A 69 5.14 -5.48 2.87
CA PRO A 69 5.59 -6.86 2.68
C PRO A 69 4.58 -7.71 1.90
N ILE A 70 3.29 -7.52 2.14
CA ILE A 70 2.20 -8.30 1.52
C ILE A 70 2.06 -7.96 0.03
N VAL A 71 2.22 -6.68 -0.32
CA VAL A 71 2.09 -6.22 -1.71
C VAL A 71 3.13 -6.88 -2.63
N THR A 72 4.25 -7.37 -2.09
CA THR A 72 5.23 -8.11 -2.89
C THR A 72 4.61 -9.32 -3.61
N LEU A 73 3.76 -10.09 -2.94
CA LEU A 73 3.07 -11.25 -3.54
C LEU A 73 2.10 -10.83 -4.65
N ILE A 74 1.35 -9.76 -4.41
CA ILE A 74 0.36 -9.23 -5.35
C ILE A 74 1.05 -8.73 -6.63
N VAL A 75 2.15 -8.00 -6.48
CA VAL A 75 2.90 -7.47 -7.62
C VAL A 75 3.64 -8.57 -8.38
N ALA A 76 4.20 -9.56 -7.68
CA ALA A 76 4.79 -10.74 -8.33
C ALA A 76 3.75 -11.53 -9.14
N SER A 77 2.52 -11.65 -8.64
CA SER A 77 1.40 -12.26 -9.38
C SER A 77 1.07 -11.49 -10.66
N ALA A 78 0.94 -10.17 -10.57
CA ALA A 78 0.65 -9.34 -11.74
C ALA A 78 1.77 -9.42 -12.80
N ALA A 79 3.04 -9.39 -12.37
CA ALA A 79 4.18 -9.57 -13.26
C ALA A 79 4.17 -10.95 -13.94
N GLY A 80 3.85 -12.00 -13.18
CA GLY A 80 3.69 -13.34 -13.72
C GLY A 80 2.55 -13.44 -14.72
N GLY A 81 1.43 -12.75 -14.48
CA GLY A 81 0.33 -12.62 -15.45
C GLY A 81 0.79 -12.00 -16.77
N VAL A 82 1.56 -10.92 -16.73
CA VAL A 82 2.09 -10.27 -17.95
C VAL A 82 3.03 -11.20 -18.72
N VAL A 83 3.94 -11.88 -18.01
CA VAL A 83 4.84 -12.87 -18.63
C VAL A 83 4.05 -14.06 -19.19
N ALA A 84 3.04 -14.54 -18.46
CA ALA A 84 2.15 -15.63 -18.87
C ALA A 84 1.39 -15.29 -20.16
N GLN A 85 0.84 -14.07 -20.25
CA GLN A 85 0.11 -13.62 -21.44
C GLN A 85 1.01 -13.64 -22.70
N ALA A 86 2.26 -13.18 -22.58
CA ALA A 86 3.22 -13.23 -23.67
C ALA A 86 3.67 -14.66 -24.04
N LEU A 87 3.58 -15.62 -23.10
CA LEU A 87 3.92 -17.03 -23.31
C LEU A 87 2.77 -17.88 -23.85
N VAL A 88 1.52 -17.39 -23.87
CA VAL A 88 0.34 -18.11 -24.38
C VAL A 88 0.59 -18.77 -25.74
N PRO A 89 1.14 -18.09 -26.77
CA PRO A 89 1.34 -18.71 -28.08
C PRO A 89 2.52 -19.71 -28.15
N ILE A 90 3.34 -19.83 -27.09
CA ILE A 90 4.63 -20.54 -27.13
C ILE A 90 4.60 -21.80 -26.27
N ASP A 91 4.21 -21.70 -24.99
CA ASP A 91 4.33 -22.81 -24.03
C ASP A 91 3.16 -22.84 -23.03
N THR A 92 2.11 -23.57 -23.43
CA THR A 92 0.90 -23.78 -22.63
C THR A 92 1.19 -24.35 -21.24
N SER A 93 2.14 -25.27 -21.10
CA SER A 93 2.44 -25.94 -19.83
C SER A 93 2.98 -24.96 -18.80
N ARG A 94 3.93 -24.11 -19.22
CA ARG A 94 4.47 -23.05 -18.35
C ARG A 94 3.42 -22.00 -18.02
N VAL A 95 2.52 -21.67 -18.96
CA VAL A 95 1.45 -20.72 -18.68
C VAL A 95 0.50 -21.26 -17.62
N CYS A 96 0.09 -22.54 -17.70
CA CYS A 96 -0.74 -23.17 -16.66
C CYS A 96 -0.06 -23.17 -15.28
N LEU A 97 1.23 -23.48 -15.21
CA LEU A 97 2.00 -23.40 -13.96
C LEU A 97 2.04 -21.97 -13.41
N THR A 98 2.29 -21.00 -14.29
CA THR A 98 2.36 -19.57 -13.93
C THR A 98 1.01 -19.08 -13.42
N LEU A 99 -0.09 -19.42 -14.09
CA LEU A 99 -1.46 -19.11 -13.65
C LEU A 99 -1.75 -19.65 -12.25
N ALA A 100 -1.42 -20.93 -11.98
CA ALA A 100 -1.67 -21.54 -10.68
C ALA A 100 -0.91 -20.82 -9.55
N VAL A 101 0.36 -20.48 -9.79
CA VAL A 101 1.18 -19.75 -8.83
C VAL A 101 0.67 -18.32 -8.63
N CYS A 102 0.39 -17.58 -9.71
CA CYS A 102 -0.13 -16.22 -9.64
C CYS A 102 -1.46 -16.18 -8.88
N MET A 103 -2.40 -17.08 -9.17
CA MET A 103 -3.67 -17.19 -8.45
C MET A 103 -3.46 -17.41 -6.94
N ALA A 104 -2.50 -18.26 -6.54
CA ALA A 104 -2.17 -18.45 -5.13
C ALA A 104 -1.58 -17.17 -4.51
N LEU A 105 -0.61 -16.53 -5.17
CA LEU A 105 0.08 -15.33 -4.68
C LEU A 105 -0.88 -14.14 -4.50
N VAL A 106 -1.70 -13.83 -5.50
CA VAL A 106 -2.67 -12.72 -5.40
C VAL A 106 -3.73 -13.00 -4.33
N THR A 107 -4.20 -14.24 -4.22
CA THR A 107 -5.21 -14.62 -3.21
C THR A 107 -4.66 -14.49 -1.80
N ILE A 108 -3.46 -15.03 -1.53
CA ILE A 108 -2.79 -14.86 -0.22
C ILE A 108 -2.59 -13.36 0.07
N GLY A 109 -2.07 -12.62 -0.91
CA GLY A 109 -1.80 -11.20 -0.77
C GLY A 109 -3.03 -10.37 -0.45
N ILE A 110 -4.11 -10.52 -1.22
CA ILE A 110 -5.33 -9.73 -1.03
C ILE A 110 -6.05 -10.10 0.28
N THR A 111 -6.09 -11.38 0.67
CA THR A 111 -6.71 -11.78 1.93
C THR A 111 -5.98 -11.20 3.14
N LEU A 112 -4.64 -11.23 3.14
CA LEU A 112 -3.85 -10.57 4.18
C LEU A 112 -4.03 -9.05 4.17
N ALA A 113 -4.09 -8.43 2.99
CA ALA A 113 -4.32 -6.99 2.87
C ALA A 113 -5.69 -6.59 3.44
N ILE A 114 -6.76 -7.36 3.16
CA ILE A 114 -8.10 -7.12 3.71
C ILE A 114 -8.09 -7.19 5.25
N ALA A 115 -7.41 -8.18 5.83
CA ALA A 115 -7.28 -8.27 7.29
C ALA A 115 -6.61 -7.02 7.89
N ILE A 116 -5.55 -6.51 7.25
CA ILE A 116 -4.88 -5.26 7.67
C ILE A 116 -5.80 -4.04 7.47
N PHE A 117 -6.57 -3.99 6.38
CA PHE A 117 -7.52 -2.90 6.15
C PHE A 117 -8.59 -2.81 7.24
N THR A 118 -9.07 -3.94 7.74
CA THR A 118 -10.00 -3.97 8.87
C THR A 118 -9.40 -3.32 10.11
N ILE A 119 -8.16 -3.68 10.46
CA ILE A 119 -7.44 -3.10 11.61
C ILE A 119 -7.18 -1.60 11.38
N TYR A 120 -6.80 -1.22 10.16
CA TYR A 120 -6.56 0.17 9.81
C TYR A 120 -7.83 1.02 9.88
N LEU A 121 -8.97 0.49 9.42
CA LEU A 121 -10.26 1.18 9.54
C LEU A 121 -10.63 1.40 11.01
N GLN A 122 -10.46 0.38 11.86
CA GLN A 122 -10.65 0.52 13.31
C GLN A 122 -9.73 1.63 13.86
N ARG A 123 -8.45 1.62 13.49
CA ARG A 123 -7.48 2.64 13.90
C ARG A 123 -7.95 4.04 13.52
N LEU A 124 -8.44 4.23 12.29
CA LEU A 124 -8.95 5.53 11.84
C LEU A 124 -10.17 5.99 12.62
N ILE A 125 -11.06 5.08 13.01
CA ILE A 125 -12.26 5.39 13.80
C ILE A 125 -11.89 5.75 15.25
N VAL A 126 -10.97 5.02 15.87
CA VAL A 126 -10.64 5.18 17.30
C VAL A 126 -9.62 6.29 17.53
N HIS A 127 -8.62 6.42 16.66
CA HIS A 127 -7.48 7.32 16.83
C HIS A 127 -7.47 8.49 15.82
N GLY A 128 -8.42 8.55 14.90
CA GLY A 128 -8.52 9.61 13.90
C GLY A 128 -7.56 9.45 12.72
N LEU A 129 -7.40 10.51 11.93
CA LEU A 129 -6.54 10.54 10.75
C LEU A 129 -5.05 10.67 11.12
N PRO A 130 -4.13 10.15 10.31
CA PRO A 130 -2.70 10.46 10.46
C PRO A 130 -2.44 11.96 10.26
N GLU A 131 -1.67 12.58 11.16
CA GLU A 131 -1.41 14.02 11.12
C GLU A 131 -0.24 14.39 10.17
N GLY A 132 -0.32 15.61 9.63
CA GLY A 132 0.73 16.21 8.80
C GLY A 132 1.07 15.38 7.55
N ILE A 133 2.36 15.14 7.30
CA ILE A 133 2.88 14.46 6.11
C ILE A 133 2.42 12.99 5.99
N THR A 134 2.07 12.36 7.11
CA THR A 134 1.70 10.94 7.11
C THR A 134 0.34 10.71 6.46
N ILE A 135 -0.44 11.77 6.21
CA ILE A 135 -1.72 11.71 5.50
C ILE A 135 -1.63 11.04 4.13
N PHE A 136 -0.48 11.14 3.45
CA PHE A 136 -0.26 10.49 2.16
C PHE A 136 -0.31 8.95 2.25
N SER A 137 -0.13 8.37 3.44
CA SER A 137 -0.33 6.93 3.66
C SER A 137 -1.79 6.51 3.51
N ALA A 138 -2.75 7.45 3.56
CA ALA A 138 -4.16 7.19 3.32
C ALA A 138 -4.45 6.70 1.88
N PHE A 139 -3.53 6.96 0.93
CA PHE A 139 -3.63 6.44 -0.44
C PHE A 139 -3.06 5.02 -0.60
N LEU A 140 -2.27 4.51 0.34
CA LEU A 140 -1.66 3.18 0.24
C LEU A 140 -2.65 2.02 0.03
N PRO A 141 -3.90 2.04 0.57
CA PRO A 141 -4.88 1.00 0.29
C PRO A 141 -5.22 0.80 -1.19
N LEU A 142 -5.08 1.83 -2.03
CA LEU A 142 -5.28 1.71 -3.48
C LEU A 142 -4.27 0.74 -4.10
N GLY A 143 -3.08 0.58 -3.51
CA GLY A 143 -2.01 -0.27 -4.00
C GLY A 143 -2.42 -1.75 -4.06
N PRO A 144 -2.62 -2.41 -2.90
CA PRO A 144 -3.04 -3.81 -2.87
C PRO A 144 -4.35 -4.06 -3.60
N LEU A 145 -5.36 -3.18 -3.46
CA LEU A 145 -6.68 -3.35 -4.08
C LEU A 145 -6.61 -3.23 -5.61
N GLY A 146 -5.99 -2.16 -6.10
CA GLY A 146 -5.83 -1.89 -7.53
C GLY A 146 -4.97 -2.95 -8.22
N GLN A 147 -3.83 -3.29 -7.62
CA GLN A 147 -2.94 -4.30 -8.21
C GLN A 147 -3.54 -5.72 -8.17
N SER A 148 -4.26 -6.08 -7.10
CA SER A 148 -4.95 -7.38 -7.04
C SER A 148 -6.08 -7.46 -8.06
N GLY A 149 -6.88 -6.39 -8.21
CA GLY A 149 -7.92 -6.32 -9.22
C GLY A 149 -7.37 -6.46 -10.63
N TYR A 150 -6.24 -5.80 -10.92
CA TYR A 150 -5.53 -5.94 -12.20
C TYR A 150 -5.05 -7.38 -12.41
N SER A 151 -4.40 -7.97 -11.40
CA SER A 151 -3.91 -9.34 -11.48
C SER A 151 -5.04 -10.33 -11.71
N PHE A 152 -6.17 -10.24 -11.00
CA PHE A 152 -7.29 -11.16 -11.22
C PHE A 152 -7.85 -11.04 -12.63
N LEU A 153 -8.07 -9.81 -13.11
CA LEU A 153 -8.60 -9.58 -14.45
C LEU A 153 -7.69 -10.18 -15.53
N LEU A 154 -6.38 -9.88 -15.45
CA LEU A 154 -5.39 -10.41 -16.37
C LEU A 154 -5.32 -11.95 -16.37
N LEU A 155 -5.33 -12.59 -15.20
CA LEU A 155 -5.34 -14.05 -15.10
C LEU A 155 -6.63 -14.65 -15.68
N GLY A 156 -7.77 -13.96 -15.51
CA GLY A 156 -9.04 -14.32 -16.12
C GLY A 156 -9.01 -14.24 -17.65
N GLU A 157 -8.41 -13.19 -18.21
CA GLU A 157 -8.22 -13.04 -19.66
C GLU A 157 -7.37 -14.17 -20.24
N ILE A 158 -6.25 -14.49 -19.59
CA ILE A 158 -5.39 -15.61 -20.01
C ILE A 158 -6.15 -16.93 -19.96
N CYS A 159 -6.96 -17.16 -18.91
CA CYS A 159 -7.79 -18.36 -18.83
C CYS A 159 -8.82 -18.42 -19.97
N ARG A 160 -9.44 -17.28 -20.33
CA ARG A 160 -10.37 -17.21 -21.45
C ARG A 160 -9.70 -17.56 -22.77
N ASP A 161 -8.48 -17.06 -22.97
CA ASP A 161 -7.79 -17.17 -24.25
C ASP A 161 -7.08 -18.54 -24.41
N MET A 162 -6.80 -19.25 -23.31
CA MET A 162 -6.13 -20.56 -23.33
C MET A 162 -7.06 -21.78 -23.29
N PHE A 163 -8.18 -21.71 -22.58
CA PHE A 163 -9.06 -22.87 -22.37
C PHE A 163 -10.23 -22.87 -23.37
N PRO A 164 -10.80 -24.05 -23.72
CA PRO A 164 -10.43 -25.39 -23.25
C PRO A 164 -9.17 -25.92 -23.94
N LEU A 165 -8.33 -26.62 -23.17
CA LEU A 165 -7.16 -27.31 -23.73
C LEU A 165 -7.60 -28.57 -24.46
N GLN A 166 -7.21 -28.74 -25.71
CA GLN A 166 -7.46 -29.96 -26.48
C GLN A 166 -6.39 -31.02 -26.14
N GLY A 167 -6.77 -32.08 -25.40
CA GLY A 167 -5.88 -33.20 -25.11
C GLY A 167 -6.52 -34.29 -24.23
N ASP A 168 -6.22 -35.55 -24.55
CA ASP A 168 -6.83 -36.76 -23.96
C ASP A 168 -6.53 -37.00 -22.45
N SER A 169 -5.67 -36.20 -21.82
CA SER A 169 -5.19 -36.41 -20.43
C SER A 169 -5.61 -35.35 -19.41
N ILE A 170 -6.47 -34.39 -19.77
CA ILE A 170 -6.91 -33.34 -18.83
C ILE A 170 -8.33 -33.63 -18.35
N SER A 171 -8.47 -34.37 -17.25
CA SER A 171 -9.76 -34.62 -16.64
C SER A 171 -10.28 -33.42 -15.82
N ASN A 172 -11.57 -33.11 -15.97
CA ASN A 172 -12.54 -32.77 -14.91
C ASN A 172 -13.05 -31.32 -14.63
N ILE A 173 -12.51 -30.23 -15.18
CA ILE A 173 -13.21 -28.90 -15.10
C ILE A 173 -12.97 -28.03 -16.35
N PHE A 174 -11.76 -28.06 -16.89
CA PHE A 174 -11.33 -27.23 -18.03
C PHE A 174 -11.68 -27.79 -19.41
N MET A 175 -12.36 -28.94 -19.48
CA MET A 175 -12.83 -29.52 -20.75
C MET A 175 -14.10 -28.86 -21.28
N ASN A 176 -14.92 -28.27 -20.39
CA ASN A 176 -16.16 -27.62 -20.80
C ASN A 176 -15.84 -26.28 -21.47
N GLU A 177 -16.35 -26.07 -22.68
CA GLU A 177 -16.20 -24.83 -23.46
C GLU A 177 -16.68 -23.58 -22.69
N MET A 178 -17.61 -23.74 -21.75
CA MET A 178 -18.11 -22.64 -20.92
C MET A 178 -17.19 -22.24 -19.76
N THR A 179 -16.32 -23.14 -19.30
CA THR A 179 -15.41 -22.91 -18.15
C THR A 179 -14.54 -21.65 -18.30
N PRO A 180 -13.81 -21.42 -19.41
CA PRO A 180 -13.03 -20.18 -19.63
C PRO A 180 -13.86 -18.91 -19.43
N HIS A 181 -15.07 -18.86 -19.98
CA HIS A 181 -15.95 -17.70 -19.89
C HIS A 181 -16.46 -17.47 -18.46
N VAL A 182 -16.75 -18.53 -17.71
CA VAL A 182 -17.15 -18.42 -16.30
C VAL A 182 -15.99 -17.90 -15.46
N LEU A 183 -14.77 -18.43 -15.66
CA LEU A 183 -13.58 -17.98 -14.94
C LEU A 183 -13.26 -16.52 -15.21
N TYR A 184 -13.31 -16.09 -16.47
CA TYR A 184 -13.16 -14.68 -16.83
C TYR A 184 -14.22 -13.80 -16.19
N THR A 185 -15.49 -14.23 -16.21
CA THR A 185 -16.59 -13.48 -15.59
C THR A 185 -16.37 -13.31 -14.07
N LEU A 186 -15.97 -14.38 -13.37
CA LEU A 186 -15.67 -14.33 -11.95
C LEU A 186 -14.48 -13.40 -11.66
N ALA A 187 -13.40 -13.52 -12.43
CA ALA A 187 -12.24 -12.65 -12.35
C ALA A 187 -12.62 -11.18 -12.55
N TRP A 188 -13.47 -10.88 -13.53
CA TRP A 188 -13.97 -9.54 -13.80
C TRP A 188 -14.80 -9.00 -12.63
N VAL A 189 -15.74 -9.79 -12.09
CA VAL A 189 -16.55 -9.39 -10.93
C VAL A 189 -15.68 -9.12 -9.70
N THR A 190 -14.70 -9.99 -9.42
CA THR A 190 -13.73 -9.78 -8.34
C THR A 190 -12.90 -8.51 -8.58
N SER A 191 -12.43 -8.29 -9.80
CA SER A 191 -11.67 -7.11 -10.19
C SER A 191 -12.47 -5.82 -9.98
N PHE A 192 -13.73 -5.79 -10.43
CA PHE A 192 -14.63 -4.67 -10.26
C PHE A 192 -14.99 -4.41 -8.78
N ALA A 193 -15.17 -5.46 -7.97
CA ALA A 193 -15.39 -5.33 -6.54
C ALA A 193 -14.18 -4.72 -5.82
N LEU A 194 -12.96 -5.16 -6.17
CA LEU A 194 -11.71 -4.59 -5.64
C LEU A 194 -11.49 -3.15 -6.10
N TRP A 195 -11.82 -2.84 -7.36
CA TRP A 195 -11.81 -1.46 -7.87
C TRP A 195 -12.80 -0.58 -7.07
N SER A 196 -14.02 -1.05 -6.85
CA SER A 196 -15.04 -0.33 -6.08
C SER A 196 -14.58 -0.06 -4.65
N PHE A 197 -13.93 -1.06 -4.02
CA PHE A 197 -13.37 -0.88 -2.69
C PHE A 197 -12.18 0.09 -2.69
N ALA A 198 -11.32 0.05 -3.72
CA ALA A 198 -10.25 1.03 -3.89
C ALA A 198 -10.80 2.46 -4.06
N THR A 199 -11.87 2.62 -4.82
CA THR A 199 -12.58 3.91 -5.01
C THR A 199 -13.12 4.43 -3.68
N CYS A 200 -13.67 3.57 -2.82
CA CYS A 200 -14.09 3.96 -1.47
C CYS A 200 -12.90 4.54 -0.67
N TRP A 201 -11.77 3.83 -0.64
CA TRP A 201 -10.56 4.33 0.04
C TRP A 201 -9.99 5.59 -0.59
N LEU A 202 -10.08 5.76 -1.91
CA LEU A 202 -9.69 6.99 -2.60
C LEU A 202 -10.54 8.17 -2.10
N LEU A 203 -11.86 8.01 -2.03
CA LEU A 203 -12.74 9.07 -1.53
C LEU A 203 -12.40 9.43 -0.08
N LEU A 204 -12.17 8.44 0.79
CA LEU A 204 -11.74 8.68 2.16
C LEU A 204 -10.38 9.40 2.23
N ALA A 205 -9.41 9.00 1.37
CA ALA A 205 -8.10 9.63 1.31
C ALA A 205 -8.18 11.09 0.83
N LEU A 206 -9.06 11.40 -0.13
CA LEU A 206 -9.28 12.77 -0.61
C LEU A 206 -9.94 13.65 0.47
N LEU A 207 -10.94 13.13 1.18
CA LEU A 207 -11.56 13.84 2.31
C LEU A 207 -10.55 14.10 3.43
N ALA A 208 -9.75 13.09 3.76
CA ALA A 208 -8.70 13.18 4.77
C ALA A 208 -7.61 14.20 4.39
N LEU A 209 -7.18 14.19 3.12
CA LEU A 209 -6.23 15.17 2.59
C LEU A 209 -6.82 16.59 2.63
N GLY A 210 -8.10 16.75 2.28
CA GLY A 210 -8.80 18.04 2.36
C GLY A 210 -8.80 18.61 3.78
N ASP A 211 -9.14 17.80 4.79
CA ASP A 211 -9.14 18.23 6.18
C ASP A 211 -7.74 18.69 6.64
N VAL A 212 -6.69 17.93 6.30
CA VAL A 212 -5.31 18.28 6.67
C VAL A 212 -4.84 19.56 5.96
N LEU A 213 -5.15 19.75 4.68
CA LEU A 213 -4.76 20.94 3.92
C LEU A 213 -5.42 22.23 4.42
N THR A 214 -6.59 22.16 5.05
CA THR A 214 -7.22 23.34 5.67
C THR A 214 -6.55 23.78 6.96
N LYS A 215 -5.84 22.87 7.63
CA LYS A 215 -5.25 23.09 8.97
C LYS A 215 -3.73 23.27 8.93
N ASN A 216 -3.06 22.69 7.94
CA ASN A 216 -1.60 22.57 7.90
C ASN A 216 -1.05 22.82 6.49
N THR A 217 0.16 23.37 6.42
CA THR A 217 0.97 23.32 5.20
C THR A 217 1.74 22.00 5.17
N LEU A 218 1.69 21.30 4.04
CA LEU A 218 2.40 20.03 3.86
C LEU A 218 3.76 20.28 3.20
N PRO A 219 4.88 20.27 3.95
CA PRO A 219 6.21 20.38 3.35
C PRO A 219 6.49 19.14 2.50
N PHE A 220 7.28 19.27 1.43
CA PHE A 220 7.72 18.11 0.68
C PHE A 220 8.62 17.22 1.54
N LYS A 221 8.36 15.91 1.55
CA LYS A 221 9.24 14.88 2.11
C LYS A 221 9.29 13.68 1.17
N ILE A 222 10.33 12.85 1.33
CA ILE A 222 10.52 11.65 0.52
C ILE A 222 9.31 10.69 0.55
N THR A 223 8.51 10.72 1.62
CA THR A 223 7.27 9.94 1.73
C THR A 223 6.23 10.25 0.65
N PHE A 224 6.35 11.37 -0.07
CA PHE A 224 5.51 11.71 -1.22
C PHE A 224 5.59 10.64 -2.33
N TRP A 225 6.73 9.96 -2.46
CA TRP A 225 6.91 8.84 -3.38
C TRP A 225 5.93 7.68 -3.12
N GLY A 226 5.48 7.52 -1.88
CA GLY A 226 4.50 6.51 -1.49
C GLY A 226 3.14 6.66 -2.17
N MET A 227 2.84 7.82 -2.77
CA MET A 227 1.60 8.04 -3.51
C MET A 227 1.66 7.56 -4.96
N ILE A 228 2.84 7.43 -5.57
CA ILE A 228 2.92 7.15 -7.00
C ILE A 228 2.38 5.76 -7.33
N PHE A 229 2.88 4.74 -6.63
CA PHE A 229 2.50 3.35 -6.89
C PHE A 229 0.99 3.09 -6.70
N PRO A 230 0.35 3.42 -5.56
CA PRO A 230 -1.08 3.16 -5.36
C PRO A 230 -1.97 3.85 -6.39
N ASN A 231 -1.64 5.09 -6.75
CA ASN A 231 -2.41 5.85 -7.73
C ASN A 231 -2.22 5.30 -9.15
N GLY A 232 -0.99 4.89 -9.50
CA GLY A 232 -0.69 4.30 -10.80
C GLY A 232 -1.41 2.97 -11.03
N VAL A 233 -1.43 2.08 -10.03
CA VAL A 233 -2.11 0.79 -10.17
C VAL A 233 -3.64 0.95 -10.19
N TYR A 234 -4.19 1.94 -9.48
CA TYR A 234 -5.61 2.28 -9.58
C TYR A 234 -5.98 2.81 -10.98
N ALA A 235 -5.16 3.69 -11.56
CA ALA A 235 -5.35 4.13 -12.95
C ALA A 235 -5.30 2.94 -13.92
N ASN A 236 -4.29 2.08 -13.78
CA ASN A 236 -4.09 0.91 -14.63
C ASN A 236 -5.30 -0.04 -14.59
N LEU A 237 -5.77 -0.38 -13.38
CA LEU A 237 -6.97 -1.20 -13.21
C LEU A 237 -8.20 -0.56 -13.84
N THR A 238 -8.38 0.75 -13.65
CA THR A 238 -9.52 1.49 -14.21
C THR A 238 -9.53 1.44 -15.75
N ILE A 239 -8.37 1.61 -16.38
CA ILE A 239 -8.22 1.51 -17.84
C ILE A 239 -8.54 0.09 -18.31
N GLN A 240 -7.96 -0.93 -17.68
CA GLN A 240 -8.22 -2.33 -18.06
C GLN A 240 -9.69 -2.73 -17.89
N LEU A 241 -10.36 -2.31 -16.80
CA LEU A 241 -11.79 -2.51 -16.66
C LEU A 241 -12.56 -1.79 -17.78
N GLY A 242 -12.14 -0.59 -18.16
CA GLY A 242 -12.69 0.10 -19.32
C GLY A 242 -12.49 -0.67 -20.63
N ASP A 243 -11.32 -1.27 -20.83
CA ASP A 243 -11.02 -2.08 -22.01
C ASP A 243 -11.87 -3.35 -22.09
N SER A 244 -12.04 -4.03 -20.95
CA SER A 244 -12.76 -5.30 -20.84
C SER A 244 -14.25 -5.24 -21.23
N ILE A 245 -14.90 -4.08 -21.07
CA ILE A 245 -16.32 -3.84 -21.38
C ILE A 245 -16.53 -2.74 -22.44
N ASP A 246 -15.46 -2.34 -23.14
CA ASP A 246 -15.46 -1.24 -24.12
C ASP A 246 -16.06 0.09 -23.59
N SER A 247 -15.88 0.38 -22.30
CA SER A 247 -16.42 1.56 -21.65
C SER A 247 -15.50 2.78 -21.81
N ARG A 248 -15.93 3.72 -22.65
CA ARG A 248 -15.25 5.02 -22.81
C ARG A 248 -15.13 5.80 -21.50
N ILE A 249 -16.13 5.71 -20.62
CA ILE A 249 -16.15 6.47 -19.35
C ILE A 249 -15.01 6.00 -18.44
N LEU A 250 -14.85 4.69 -18.27
CA LEU A 250 -13.78 4.13 -17.45
C LEU A 250 -12.40 4.41 -18.06
N ARG A 251 -12.25 4.26 -19.38
CA ARG A 251 -10.99 4.60 -20.07
C ARG A 251 -10.58 6.05 -19.87
N VAL A 252 -11.53 7.00 -20.03
CA VAL A 252 -11.27 8.43 -19.83
C VAL A 252 -10.92 8.73 -18.37
N TRP A 253 -11.69 8.18 -17.42
CA TRP A 253 -11.40 8.36 -15.99
C TRP A 253 -10.02 7.80 -15.61
N GLY A 254 -9.70 6.59 -16.06
CA GLY A 254 -8.41 5.97 -15.85
C GLY A 254 -7.26 6.76 -16.48
N ALA A 255 -7.45 7.31 -17.69
CA ALA A 255 -6.47 8.16 -18.35
C ALA A 255 -6.21 9.48 -17.60
N ILE A 256 -7.26 10.15 -17.10
CA ILE A 256 -7.12 11.34 -16.25
C ILE A 256 -6.28 11.01 -15.02
N TYR A 257 -6.57 9.88 -14.37
CA TYR A 257 -5.86 9.44 -13.19
C TYR A 257 -4.40 9.04 -13.48
N ALA A 258 -4.13 8.45 -14.65
CA ALA A 258 -2.78 8.15 -15.11
C ALA A 258 -1.96 9.42 -15.34
N VAL A 259 -2.54 10.43 -16.02
CA VAL A 259 -1.90 11.75 -16.22
C VAL A 259 -1.62 12.42 -14.88
N PHE A 260 -2.58 12.40 -13.96
CA PHE A 260 -2.38 12.92 -12.61
C PHE A 260 -1.21 12.23 -11.90
N THR A 261 -1.16 10.90 -11.94
CA THR A 261 -0.07 10.12 -11.34
C THR A 261 1.29 10.44 -11.97
N PHE A 262 1.33 10.62 -13.29
CA PHE A 262 2.54 11.01 -14.00
C PHE A 262 3.01 12.42 -13.59
N CYS A 263 2.09 13.38 -13.44
CA CYS A 263 2.41 14.71 -12.91
C CYS A 263 2.93 14.65 -11.47
N LEU A 264 2.33 13.82 -10.61
CA LEU A 264 2.84 13.58 -9.26
C LEU A 264 4.26 13.02 -9.27
N TRP A 265 4.55 12.09 -10.19
CA TRP A 265 5.88 11.52 -10.35
C TRP A 265 6.89 12.58 -10.82
N LEU A 266 6.56 13.40 -11.82
CA LEU A 266 7.41 14.50 -12.27
C LEU A 266 7.70 15.50 -11.15
N PHE A 267 6.69 15.86 -10.36
CA PHE A 267 6.84 16.72 -9.21
C PHE A 267 7.77 16.10 -8.14
N ALA A 268 7.54 14.83 -7.80
CA ALA A 268 8.37 14.10 -6.85
C ALA A 268 9.83 14.04 -7.32
N MET A 269 10.06 13.70 -8.60
CA MET A 269 11.38 13.70 -9.22
C MET A 269 12.03 15.07 -9.14
N TYR A 270 11.37 16.12 -9.62
CA TYR A 270 11.91 17.48 -9.61
C TYR A 270 12.34 17.94 -8.21
N ARG A 271 11.55 17.61 -7.18
CA ARG A 271 11.86 17.94 -5.78
C ARG A 271 12.93 17.05 -5.16
N THR A 272 13.14 15.84 -5.68
CA THR A 272 14.13 14.88 -5.18
C THR A 272 15.50 15.10 -5.86
N LEU A 273 15.55 15.59 -7.10
CA LEU A 273 16.78 15.79 -7.86
C LEU A 273 17.86 16.62 -7.12
N PRO A 274 17.55 17.78 -6.53
CA PRO A 274 18.54 18.55 -5.77
C PRO A 274 19.13 17.76 -4.61
N SER A 275 18.29 17.03 -3.87
CA SER A 275 18.70 16.19 -2.73
C SER A 275 19.52 14.96 -3.12
N ILE A 276 19.38 14.49 -4.36
CA ILE A 276 20.25 13.44 -4.92
C ILE A 276 21.61 14.04 -5.29
N TRP A 277 21.61 15.25 -5.86
CA TRP A 277 22.83 15.93 -6.30
C TRP A 277 23.70 16.39 -5.12
N ASP A 278 23.09 16.89 -4.04
CA ASP A 278 23.78 17.32 -2.83
C ASP A 278 24.16 16.16 -1.89
N GLY A 279 23.67 14.94 -2.17
CA GLY A 279 23.92 13.74 -1.36
C GLY A 279 23.14 13.69 -0.04
N SER A 280 22.40 14.73 0.33
CA SER A 280 21.66 14.84 1.60
C SER A 280 20.58 13.78 1.75
N ILE A 281 20.06 13.23 0.65
CA ILE A 281 19.08 12.15 0.66
C ILE A 281 19.62 10.84 1.21
N PHE A 282 20.95 10.65 1.16
CA PHE A 282 21.62 9.44 1.64
C PHE A 282 22.13 9.57 3.07
N GLU A 283 22.05 10.77 3.66
CA GLU A 283 22.33 10.94 5.07
C GLU A 283 21.21 10.26 5.88
N ALA A 284 21.60 9.44 6.85
CA ALA A 284 20.68 8.77 7.77
C ALA A 284 20.79 9.38 9.18
N PRO A 285 20.13 10.52 9.46
CA PRO A 285 20.18 11.17 10.78
C PRO A 285 19.78 10.28 11.94
N CYS A 286 19.00 9.23 11.67
CA CYS A 286 18.56 8.25 12.66
C CYS A 286 19.68 7.31 13.13
N LEU A 287 20.75 7.13 12.35
CA LEU A 287 21.93 6.37 12.76
C LEU A 287 22.95 7.24 13.50
N THR A 288 22.98 8.54 13.18
CA THR A 288 23.88 9.49 13.84
C THR A 288 23.46 9.80 15.27
N LYS A 289 22.15 9.81 15.59
CA LYS A 289 21.66 10.08 16.95
C LYS A 289 22.09 9.07 18.02
N PRO A 290 21.94 7.74 17.84
CA PRO A 290 22.41 6.77 18.82
C PRO A 290 23.94 6.77 18.95
N GLU A 291 24.66 6.92 17.84
CA GLU A 291 26.13 7.02 17.84
C GLU A 291 26.63 8.32 18.52
N GLN A 292 25.93 9.45 18.33
CA GLN A 292 26.21 10.70 19.01
C GLN A 292 25.87 10.65 20.50
N ALA A 293 24.78 9.97 20.91
CA ALA A 293 24.43 9.79 22.31
C ALA A 293 25.45 8.88 23.04
N GLU A 294 25.94 7.82 22.38
CA GLU A 294 27.04 6.98 22.90
C GLU A 294 28.38 7.74 22.98
N LEU A 295 28.70 8.58 21.99
CA LEU A 295 29.92 9.41 21.98
C LEU A 295 29.87 10.56 23.00
N MET A 296 28.68 11.07 23.31
CA MET A 296 28.46 12.14 24.30
C MET A 296 28.35 11.58 25.74
N GLY A 297 28.34 10.26 25.91
CA GLY A 297 28.29 9.61 27.22
C GLY A 297 26.98 9.87 27.98
N GLU A 298 25.87 10.12 27.26
CA GLU A 298 24.57 10.35 27.89
C GLU A 298 23.90 9.01 28.18
N ASP A 299 23.81 8.66 29.46
CA ASP A 299 23.04 7.49 29.93
C ASP A 299 21.56 7.63 29.52
N PRO A 300 20.94 6.58 28.96
CA PRO A 300 19.58 6.64 28.38
C PRO A 300 18.44 6.83 29.41
N VAL A 301 18.77 7.12 30.67
CA VAL A 301 17.81 7.24 31.79
C VAL A 301 17.52 8.70 32.15
N GLN A 302 18.32 9.67 31.68
CA GLN A 302 18.19 11.07 32.16
C GLN A 302 17.22 11.96 31.36
N GLU A 303 16.87 11.61 30.11
CA GLU A 303 16.01 12.46 29.26
C GLU A 303 14.53 12.50 29.67
N SER A 304 14.05 11.58 30.51
CA SER A 304 12.63 11.55 30.91
C SER A 304 12.25 12.59 31.97
N ILE A 305 13.20 13.33 32.56
CA ILE A 305 12.92 14.28 33.65
C ILE A 305 12.94 15.75 33.19
N HIS A 306 13.63 16.08 32.09
CA HIS A 306 13.84 17.50 31.71
C HIS A 306 12.91 18.07 30.62
N SER A 307 11.93 17.31 30.13
CA SER A 307 11.00 17.75 29.07
C SER A 307 9.54 17.96 29.52
N ILE A 308 9.31 18.26 30.81
CA ILE A 308 8.01 18.79 31.27
C ILE A 308 8.03 20.31 31.11
N PRO A 309 7.30 20.92 30.15
CA PRO A 309 7.11 22.36 30.15
C PRO A 309 6.31 22.76 31.39
N PRO A 310 6.66 23.84 32.12
CA PRO A 310 5.87 24.27 33.25
C PRO A 310 4.47 24.66 32.77
N SER A 311 3.44 24.03 33.34
CA SER A 311 2.04 24.38 33.15
C SER A 311 1.82 25.87 33.46
N PRO A 312 0.96 26.60 32.73
CA PRO A 312 0.65 27.99 33.08
C PRO A 312 -0.16 28.01 34.37
N VAL A 313 0.51 28.33 35.47
CA VAL A 313 -0.11 28.61 36.77
C VAL A 313 -1.08 29.78 36.58
N ARG A 314 -2.39 29.51 36.76
CA ARG A 314 -3.43 30.52 36.88
C ARG A 314 -3.06 31.48 38.00
N ARG A 315 -2.66 32.68 37.60
CA ARG A 315 -2.43 33.83 38.47
C ARG A 315 -3.79 34.32 38.96
N VAL A 316 -4.29 33.80 40.09
CA VAL A 316 -5.43 34.38 40.80
C VAL A 316 -4.95 35.66 41.48
N CYS A 317 -5.22 36.80 40.83
CA CYS A 317 -5.09 38.12 41.45
C CYS A 317 -6.01 38.19 42.67
N ARG A 318 -5.43 38.33 43.87
CA ARG A 318 -6.10 38.96 45.01
C ARG A 318 -6.27 40.44 44.69
N LEU A 319 -7.50 40.86 44.45
CA LEU A 319 -7.91 42.25 44.56
C LEU A 319 -8.95 42.36 45.68
N SER A 320 -8.60 43.24 46.60
CA SER A 320 -9.38 43.78 47.71
C SER A 320 -10.86 43.99 47.39
N ALA A 321 -11.73 43.43 48.23
CA ALA A 321 -13.05 43.96 48.51
C ALA A 321 -13.31 43.84 50.01
N GLY A 322 -13.20 44.96 50.71
CA GLY A 322 -13.79 45.12 52.04
C GLY A 322 -15.29 45.37 51.90
N ALA A 323 -16.06 44.71 52.77
CA ALA A 323 -17.33 45.15 53.38
C ALA A 323 -18.23 43.93 53.68
N GLY A 324 -18.76 43.86 54.92
CA GLY A 324 -20.04 43.18 55.18
C GLY A 324 -20.02 41.96 56.11
N VAL A 325 -19.99 42.23 57.43
CA VAL A 325 -20.91 41.73 58.48
C VAL A 325 -21.67 40.41 58.24
N GLY A 326 -21.59 39.47 59.22
CA GLY A 326 -22.64 38.45 59.43
C GLY A 326 -22.26 37.27 60.33
N SER A 327 -22.92 37.15 61.47
CA SER A 327 -22.72 36.24 62.62
C SER A 327 -22.96 34.72 62.41
N GLY A 328 -22.42 33.92 63.34
CA GLY A 328 -22.97 32.62 63.81
C GLY A 328 -21.95 31.46 63.78
N SER A 329 -21.26 31.10 64.87
CA SER A 329 -21.62 30.00 65.82
C SER A 329 -21.89 28.67 65.10
N GLU A 330 -21.09 27.60 65.19
CA GLU A 330 -20.86 26.74 66.36
C GLU A 330 -19.74 25.71 66.09
N MET A 331 -19.35 25.04 67.18
CA MET A 331 -18.21 24.14 67.40
C MET A 331 -18.25 22.75 66.70
N PRO A 332 -17.14 21.98 66.76
CA PRO A 332 -16.83 20.81 65.93
C PRO A 332 -17.14 19.47 66.63
N GLU A 333 -17.19 18.36 65.90
CA GLU A 333 -16.63 17.07 66.36
C GLU A 333 -16.71 15.92 65.35
N LYS A 334 -15.61 15.14 65.33
CA LYS A 334 -15.50 13.68 65.15
C LYS A 334 -15.78 13.05 63.77
N MET A 335 -15.27 11.86 63.42
CA MET A 335 -14.14 10.99 63.81
C MET A 335 -14.32 9.68 63.01
N ILE A 336 -13.47 9.43 62.00
CA ILE A 336 -12.95 8.13 61.52
C ILE A 336 -13.99 7.09 60.95
N PRO A 337 -13.62 5.87 60.49
CA PRO A 337 -13.64 5.51 59.06
C PRO A 337 -14.40 4.20 58.74
N SER A 338 -14.49 3.86 57.47
CA SER A 338 -14.23 2.50 56.94
C SER A 338 -14.20 2.54 55.43
#